data_AF-A0A965YXR8-F1
#
_entry.id   AF-A0A965YXR8-F1
#
_cell.length_a   1.000
_cell.length_b   1.000
_cell.length_c   1.000
_cell.angle_alpha   90.00
_cell.angle_beta   90.00
_cell.angle_gamma   90.00
#
_symmetry.space_group_name_H-M   'P 1'
#
loop_
_entity.id
_entity.type
_entity.pdbx_description
1 polymer ?
#
loop_
_entity_poly.entity_id
_entity_poly.type
_entity_poly.pdbx_seq_one_letter_code
_entity_poly.pdbx_strand_id
1 'polypeptide(L)'
;DILEELMEFEHLGFAIQTFINFLDTLTKEQIDGEKSKRLSAMLLNLLHDLASWRENVFITQVARDIHYLDSSLLSSCIQIEAIFEEKSLDPSHDDEIEFF
;
A
#
# COMPACT_ATOMS: atom_id res chain seq x y z
N ASP A 1 -17.18 1.08 9.71
CA ASP A 1 -16.02 0.21 10.00
C ASP A 1 -15.27 0.79 11.20
N ILE A 2 -14.59 0.00 12.06
CA ILE A 2 -13.83 0.56 13.21
C ILE A 2 -12.74 1.54 12.71
N LEU A 3 -12.27 1.34 11.48
CA LEU A 3 -11.32 2.23 10.82
C LEU A 3 -11.92 3.59 10.44
N GLU A 4 -13.22 3.67 10.17
CA GLU A 4 -13.92 4.94 9.84
C GLU A 4 -14.16 5.82 11.08
N GLU A 5 -14.11 5.25 12.29
CA GLU A 5 -14.34 6.00 13.53
C GLU A 5 -13.11 6.81 13.98
N LEU A 6 -11.96 6.65 13.32
CA LEU A 6 -10.73 7.34 13.64
C LEU A 6 -10.35 8.26 12.47
N MET A 7 -10.91 9.48 12.45
CA MET A 7 -10.61 10.50 11.40
C MET A 7 -9.11 10.71 11.18
N GLU A 8 -8.27 10.54 12.21
CA GLU A 8 -6.82 10.66 12.12
C GLU A 8 -6.15 9.52 11.32
N PHE A 9 -6.87 8.43 11.05
CA PHE A 9 -6.40 7.26 10.31
C PHE A 9 -7.16 7.05 9.00
N GLU A 10 -7.94 8.03 8.55
CA GLU A 10 -8.70 7.96 7.30
C GLU A 10 -7.80 7.62 6.10
N HIS A 11 -6.63 8.27 6.00
CA HIS A 11 -5.66 8.00 4.94
C HIS A 11 -5.05 6.60 5.01
N LEU A 12 -4.76 6.11 6.23
CA LEU A 12 -4.27 4.75 6.43
C LEU A 12 -5.34 3.71 6.07
N GLY A 13 -6.57 3.92 6.53
CA GLY A 13 -7.72 3.08 6.20
C GLY A 13 -7.97 3.03 4.70
N PHE A 14 -7.92 4.18 4.03
CA PHE A 14 -8.01 4.28 2.57
C PHE A 14 -6.89 3.51 1.88
N ALA A 15 -5.63 3.71 2.27
CA ALA A 15 -4.49 3.01 1.68
C ALA A 15 -4.59 1.48 1.81
N ILE A 16 -5.00 1.00 2.99
CA ILE A 16 -5.20 -0.43 3.23
C ILE A 16 -6.39 -0.96 2.41
N GLN A 17 -7.50 -0.24 2.35
CA GLN A 17 -8.67 -0.68 1.59
C GLN A 17 -8.40 -0.72 0.09
N THR A 18 -7.72 0.29 -0.46
CA THR A 18 -7.28 0.30 -1.86
C THR A 18 -6.37 -0.88 -2.15
N PHE A 19 -5.45 -1.18 -1.24
CA PHE A 19 -4.57 -2.33 -1.39
C PHE A 19 -5.30 -3.68 -1.34
N ILE A 20 -6.27 -3.84 -0.42
CA ILE A 20 -7.13 -5.04 -0.37
C ILE A 20 -7.89 -5.19 -1.68
N ASN A 21 -8.52 -4.12 -2.17
CA ASN A 21 -9.25 -4.13 -3.44
C ASN A 21 -8.36 -4.53 -4.60
N PHE A 22 -7.13 -4.01 -4.65
CA PHE A 22 -6.14 -4.39 -5.65
C PHE A 22 -5.81 -5.90 -5.58
N LEU A 23 -5.51 -6.43 -4.39
CA LEU A 23 -5.22 -7.86 -4.21
C LEU A 23 -6.38 -8.74 -4.69
N ASP A 24 -7.62 -8.31 -4.47
CA ASP A 24 -8.83 -9.02 -4.94
C ASP A 24 -8.96 -9.03 -6.47
N THR A 25 -8.30 -8.11 -7.18
CA THR A 25 -8.28 -8.11 -8.66
C THR A 25 -7.29 -9.11 -9.25
N LEU A 26 -6.35 -9.63 -8.46
CA LEU A 26 -5.27 -10.47 -8.96
C LEU A 26 -5.76 -11.88 -9.30
N THR A 27 -5.54 -12.29 -10.54
CA THR A 27 -5.83 -13.64 -11.03
C THR A 27 -4.59 -14.55 -10.96
N LYS A 28 -4.78 -15.87 -10.92
CA LYS A 28 -3.65 -16.84 -10.89
C LYS A 28 -2.75 -16.70 -12.11
N GLU A 29 -3.31 -16.30 -13.24
CA GLU A 29 -2.62 -16.12 -14.51
C GLU A 29 -1.70 -14.88 -14.51
N GLN A 30 -1.94 -13.91 -13.61
CA GLN A 30 -1.11 -12.71 -13.45
C GLN A 30 0.05 -12.91 -12.47
N ILE A 31 0.01 -13.96 -11.64
CA ILE A 31 1.01 -14.24 -10.61
C ILE A 31 1.91 -15.39 -11.06
N ASP A 32 3.02 -15.05 -11.72
CA ASP A 32 4.09 -16.02 -11.97
C ASP A 32 4.98 -16.24 -10.73
N GLY A 33 5.92 -17.18 -10.82
CA GLY A 33 6.78 -17.54 -9.69
C GLY A 33 7.70 -16.42 -9.20
N GLU A 34 8.02 -15.43 -10.04
CA GLU A 34 8.84 -14.27 -9.67
C GLU A 34 7.97 -13.18 -9.05
N LYS A 35 6.84 -12.85 -9.68
CA LYS A 35 5.82 -11.92 -9.15
C LYS A 35 5.29 -12.38 -7.80
N SER A 36 5.07 -13.68 -7.62
CA SER A 36 4.66 -14.27 -6.34
C SER A 36 5.69 -14.01 -5.23
N LYS A 37 6.98 -14.19 -5.50
CA LYS A 37 8.05 -13.92 -4.52
C LYS A 37 8.14 -12.44 -4.20
N ARG A 38 8.06 -11.58 -5.22
CA ARG A 38 8.13 -10.12 -5.05
C ARG A 38 6.94 -9.59 -4.25
N LEU A 39 5.72 -10.03 -4.60
CA LEU A 39 4.51 -9.73 -3.84
C LEU A 39 4.62 -10.19 -2.39
N SER A 40 5.10 -11.41 -2.15
CA SER A 40 5.27 -11.94 -0.80
C SER A 40 6.26 -11.12 0.04
N ALA A 41 7.39 -10.70 -0.56
CA ALA A 41 8.38 -9.87 0.11
C ALA A 41 7.82 -8.48 0.46
N MET A 42 7.06 -7.88 -0.45
CA MET A 42 6.47 -6.56 -0.22
C MET A 42 5.33 -6.59 0.79
N LEU A 43 4.49 -7.63 0.78
CA LEU A 43 3.49 -7.88 1.81
C LEU A 43 4.13 -8.03 3.21
N LEU A 44 5.26 -8.73 3.29
CA LEU A 44 6.00 -8.87 4.54
C LEU A 44 6.56 -7.52 5.02
N ASN A 45 7.08 -6.70 4.11
CA ASN A 45 7.54 -5.36 4.46
C ASN A 45 6.38 -4.47 4.92
N LEU A 46 5.25 -4.47 4.22
CA LEU A 46 4.05 -3.72 4.62
C LEU A 46 3.56 -4.13 6.01
N LEU A 47 3.61 -5.43 6.32
CA LEU A 47 3.28 -5.93 7.66
C LEU A 47 4.25 -5.40 8.73
N HIS A 48 5.56 -5.36 8.45
CA HIS A 48 6.53 -4.77 9.35
C HIS A 48 6.31 -3.26 9.54
N ASP A 49 5.98 -2.55 8.47
CA ASP A 49 5.71 -1.12 8.51
C ASP A 49 4.45 -0.81 9.33
N LEU A 50 3.37 -1.60 9.17
CA LEU A 50 2.16 -1.50 10.00
C LEU A 50 2.43 -1.80 11.48
N ALA A 51 3.27 -2.81 11.75
CA ALA A 51 3.66 -3.14 13.13
C ALA A 51 4.48 -1.99 13.76
N SER A 52 5.42 -1.42 13.01
CA SER A 52 6.21 -0.26 13.42
C SER A 52 5.34 0.98 13.61
N TRP A 53 4.41 1.24 12.70
CA TRP A 53 3.43 2.31 12.81
C TRP A 53 2.63 2.19 14.11
N ARG A 54 2.05 1.01 14.38
CA ARG A 54 1.29 0.75 15.61
C ARG A 54 2.14 0.97 16.87
N GLU A 55 3.37 0.48 16.86
CA GLU A 55 4.31 0.65 17.98
C GLU A 55 4.61 2.14 18.24
N ASN A 56 4.86 2.92 17.19
CA ASN A 56 5.21 4.33 17.28
C ASN A 56 4.04 5.22 17.66
N VAL A 57 2.83 4.91 17.18
CA VAL A 57 1.62 5.72 17.39
C VAL A 57 0.97 5.39 18.74
N PHE A 58 0.72 4.11 19.04
CA PHE A 58 -0.11 3.74 20.19
C PHE A 58 0.69 3.32 21.42
N ILE A 59 1.82 2.63 21.23
CA ILE A 59 2.52 1.96 22.33
C ILE A 59 3.58 2.89 22.92
N THR A 60 4.54 3.31 22.10
CA THR A 60 5.63 4.19 22.53
C THR A 60 5.25 5.67 22.45
N GLN A 61 4.25 6.02 21.62
CA GLN A 61 3.73 7.38 21.43
C GLN A 61 4.83 8.38 21.06
N VAL A 62 5.82 7.93 20.27
CA VAL A 62 6.95 8.75 19.80
C VAL A 62 6.74 9.30 18.39
N ALA A 63 5.66 8.89 17.71
CA ALA A 63 5.29 9.40 16.40
C ALA A 63 5.11 10.92 16.47
N ARG A 64 6.01 11.67 15.82
CA ARG A 64 5.93 13.14 15.75
C ARG A 64 5.00 13.63 14.64
N ASP A 65 4.88 12.85 13.58
CA ASP A 65 4.10 13.15 12.38
C ASP A 65 3.47 11.84 11.90
N ILE A 66 2.19 11.66 12.22
CA ILE A 66 1.44 10.44 11.85
C ILE A 66 1.16 10.44 10.34
N HIS A 67 0.92 11.61 9.73
CA HIS A 67 0.66 11.73 8.30
C HIS A 67 1.87 11.34 7.43
N TYR A 68 3.09 11.59 7.90
CA TYR A 68 4.29 11.06 7.25
C TYR A 68 4.33 9.53 7.27
N LEU A 69 3.96 8.92 8.39
CA LEU A 69 3.93 7.45 8.52
C LEU A 69 2.84 6.86 7.61
N ASP A 70 1.66 7.49 7.54
CA ASP A 70 0.57 7.09 6.63
C ASP A 70 1.00 7.20 5.17
N SER A 71 1.67 8.30 4.79
CA SER A 71 2.18 8.52 3.43
C SER A 71 3.23 7.46 3.04
N SER A 72 4.06 7.04 3.99
CA SER A 72 5.08 5.99 3.77
C SER A 72 4.43 4.62 3.54
N LEU A 73 3.36 4.32 4.26
CA LEU A 73 2.56 3.10 4.06
C LEU A 73 1.83 3.12 2.71
N LEU A 74 1.21 4.25 2.35
CA LEU A 74 0.56 4.41 1.04
C LEU A 74 1.55 4.22 -0.11
N SER A 75 2.76 4.79 -0.01
CA SER A 75 3.80 4.60 -1.02
C SER A 75 4.16 3.11 -1.21
N SER A 76 4.17 2.33 -0.13
CA SER A 76 4.42 0.88 -0.20
C SER A 76 3.30 0.15 -0.95
N CYS A 77 2.04 0.52 -0.73
CA CYS A 77 0.90 -0.04 -1.48
C CYS A 77 1.00 0.27 -2.99
N ILE A 78 1.26 1.53 -3.35
CA ILE A 78 1.40 1.98 -4.75
C ILE A 78 2.52 1.22 -5.47
N GLN A 79 3.65 1.01 -4.79
CA GLN A 79 4.77 0.24 -5.37
C GLN A 79 4.38 -1.21 -5.66
N ILE A 80 3.48 -1.82 -4.87
CA ILE A 80 2.99 -3.17 -5.12
C ILE A 80 2.11 -3.17 -6.37
N GLU A 81 1.22 -2.21 -6.51
CA GLU A 81 0.33 -2.06 -7.67
C GLU A 81 1.12 -1.92 -8.98
N ALA A 82 2.14 -1.07 -9.00
CA ALA A 82 2.97 -0.79 -10.18
C ALA A 82 3.64 -2.04 -10.79
N ILE A 83 3.93 -3.07 -9.99
CA ILE A 83 4.53 -4.34 -10.47
C ILE A 83 3.57 -5.13 -11.36
N PHE A 84 2.27 -4.96 -11.14
CA PHE A 84 1.23 -5.67 -11.86
C PHE A 84 0.69 -4.87 -13.05
N GLU A 85 0.91 -3.55 -13.07
CA GLU A 85 0.56 -2.64 -14.17
C GLU A 85 1.58 -2.57 -15.32
N GLU A 86 2.74 -3.25 -15.22
CA GLU A 86 3.76 -3.32 -16.30
C GLU A 86 3.25 -3.84 -17.67
N LYS A 87 1.95 -4.13 -17.82
CA LYS A 87 1.30 -4.55 -19.07
C LYS A 87 0.60 -3.45 -19.86
N SER A 88 0.62 -2.18 -19.42
CA SER A 88 -0.06 -1.06 -20.13
C SER A 88 0.81 0.16 -20.42
N LEU A 89 2.14 0.06 -20.34
CA LEU A 89 3.02 1.12 -20.83
C LEU A 89 3.24 0.95 -22.34
N ASP A 90 2.24 1.37 -23.12
CA ASP A 90 2.51 1.87 -24.47
C ASP A 90 3.36 3.15 -24.31
N PRO A 91 4.58 3.23 -24.87
CA PRO A 91 5.46 4.41 -24.74
C PRO A 91 4.88 5.70 -25.35
N SER A 92 3.63 5.70 -25.79
CA SER A 92 2.92 6.84 -26.36
C SER A 92 1.91 7.54 -25.43
N HIS A 93 1.70 7.07 -24.20
CA HIS A 93 0.88 7.78 -23.19
C HIS A 93 1.73 8.13 -21.97
N ASP A 94 2.38 9.29 -22.08
CA ASP A 94 3.20 9.94 -21.04
C ASP A 94 2.37 10.88 -20.16
N ASP A 95 1.03 10.76 -20.19
CA ASP A 95 0.10 11.67 -19.51
C ASP A 95 -0.76 10.91 -18.49
N GLU A 96 -0.72 11.43 -17.26
CA GLU A 96 -1.67 11.20 -16.16
C GLU A 96 -1.52 9.90 -15.34
N ILE A 97 -0.39 9.74 -14.64
CA ILE A 97 -0.48 9.19 -13.28
C ILE A 97 -0.93 10.35 -12.37
N GLU A 98 -2.25 10.49 -12.22
CA GLU A 98 -2.85 11.44 -11.28
C GLU A 98 -2.62 10.91 -9.86
N PHE A 99 -1.66 11.50 -9.15
CA PHE A 99 -1.42 11.25 -7.73
C PHE A 99 -2.54 11.95 -6.95
N PHE A 100 -3.56 11.18 -6.54
CA PHE A 100 -4.54 11.62 -5.54
C PHE A 100 -3.94 11.63 -4.14
#